data_AF-A0A2N6DFD7-F1
#
_entry.id   AF-A0A2N6DFD7-F1
#
_cell.length_a   1.000
_cell.length_b   1.000
_cell.length_c   1.000
_cell.angle_alpha   90.00
_cell.angle_beta   90.00
_cell.angle_gamma   90.00
#
_symmetry.space_group_name_H-M   'P 1'
#
loop_
_entity.id
_entity.type
_entity.pdbx_description
1 polymer ?
#
loop_
_entity_poly.entity_id
_entity_poly.type
_entity_poly.pdbx_seq_one_letter_code
_entity_poly.pdbx_strand_id
1 'polypeptide(L)' 'MLMEVKLKPEYLEEIKKKHTTYSLGRLLSNSQAVRLFSGEANITLKTLYKLSKDMGWDFPEQFYIEE' A
#
# COMPACT_ATOMS: atom_id res chain seq x y z
N MET A 1 9.99 -18.09 12.29
CA MET A 1 10.65 -16.98 11.56
C MET A 1 9.54 -16.00 11.17
N LEU A 2 9.61 -14.74 11.59
CA LEU A 2 8.63 -13.73 11.16
C LEU A 2 9.12 -13.17 9.80
N MET A 3 8.29 -13.29 8.77
CA MET A 3 8.55 -12.69 7.46
C MET A 3 7.72 -11.40 7.35
N GLU A 4 8.39 -10.30 6.98
CA GLU A 4 7.75 -9.02 6.72
C GLU A 4 7.79 -8.73 5.21
N VAL A 5 6.64 -8.41 4.64
CA VAL A 5 6.50 -8.01 3.23
C VAL A 5 6.33 -6.50 3.20
N LYS A 6 7.27 -5.79 2.58
CA LYS A 6 7.28 -4.32 2.49
C LYS A 6 7.27 -3.89 1.03
N LEU A 7 6.77 -2.68 0.77
CA LEU A 7 6.96 -2.06 -0.54
C LEU A 7 8.44 -1.69 -0.72
N LYS A 8 8.91 -1.75 -1.96
CA LYS A 8 10.22 -1.19 -2.27
C LYS A 8 10.19 0.34 -2.12
N PRO A 9 11.32 0.98 -1.77
CA PRO A 9 11.37 2.42 -1.53
C PRO A 9 10.84 3.27 -2.68
N GLU A 10 11.10 2.88 -3.93
CA GLU A 10 10.65 3.63 -5.12
C GLU A 10 9.12 3.74 -5.21
N TYR A 11 8.39 2.67 -4.90
CA TYR A 11 6.92 2.68 -4.86
C TYR A 11 6.39 3.49 -3.69
N LEU A 12 7.10 3.48 -2.55
CA LEU A 12 6.72 4.31 -1.40
C LEU A 12 6.85 5.80 -1.73
N GLU A 13 7.91 6.19 -2.44
CA GLU A 13 8.09 7.58 -2.89
C GLU A 13 7.03 8.00 -3.91
N GLU A 14 6.59 7.10 -4.80
CA GLU A 14 5.45 7.37 -5.68
C GLU A 14 4.16 7.64 -4.90
N ILE A 15 3.85 6.84 -3.87
CA ILE A 15 2.67 7.06 -3.02
C ILE A 15 2.78 8.42 -2.31
N LYS A 16 3.96 8.77 -1.77
CA LYS A 16 4.18 10.06 -1.09
C LYS A 16 4.04 11.27 -2.03
N LYS A 17 4.34 11.11 -3.33
CA LYS A 17 4.09 12.17 -4.33
C LYS A 17 2.60 12.40 -4.57
N LYS A 18 1.77 11.36 -4.48
CA LYS A 18 0.33 11.43 -4.75
C LYS A 18 -0.52 11.69 -3.51
N HIS A 19 -0.10 11.20 -2.34
CA HIS A 19 -0.88 11.22 -1.12
C HIS A 19 -0.15 11.85 0.06
N THR A 20 -0.92 12.59 0.86
CA THR A 20 -0.61 12.85 2.26
C THR A 20 -1.06 11.66 3.13
N THR A 21 -0.55 11.59 4.37
CA THR A 21 -1.01 10.60 5.36
C THR A 21 -2.54 10.63 5.52
N TYR A 22 -3.14 11.82 5.52
CA TYR A 22 -4.58 12.00 5.64
C TYR A 22 -5.33 11.40 4.44
N SER A 23 -4.93 11.76 3.21
CA SER A 23 -5.61 11.25 2.00
C SER A 23 -5.45 9.74 1.85
N LEU A 24 -4.26 9.21 2.15
CA LEU A 24 -4.01 7.76 2.13
C LEU A 24 -4.79 7.05 3.25
N GLY A 25 -4.96 7.72 4.38
CA GLY A 25 -5.76 7.24 5.50
C GLY A 25 -7.23 7.00 5.15
N ARG A 26 -7.78 7.71 4.16
CA ARG A 26 -9.13 7.45 3.63
C ARG A 26 -9.21 6.16 2.81
N LEU A 27 -8.11 5.72 2.19
CA LEU A 27 -8.04 4.50 1.40
C LEU A 27 -7.80 3.24 2.26
N LEU A 28 -6.85 3.32 3.19
CA LEU A 28 -6.36 2.19 3.98
C LEU A 28 -6.85 2.24 5.44
N SER A 29 -6.43 3.28 6.14
CA SER A 29 -6.83 3.76 7.48
C SER A 29 -5.71 4.71 7.93
N ASN A 30 -5.98 5.64 8.84
CA ASN A 30 -4.93 6.58 9.28
C ASN A 30 -3.72 5.84 9.90
N SER A 31 -3.97 4.80 10.71
CA SER A 31 -2.91 3.99 11.31
C SER A 31 -2.06 3.27 10.25
N GLN A 32 -2.68 2.67 9.22
CA GLN A 32 -1.93 2.03 8.13
C GLN A 32 -1.15 3.04 7.30
N ALA A 33 -1.72 4.22 7.02
CA ALA A 33 -1.03 5.26 6.26
C ALA A 33 0.23 5.76 7.00
N VAL A 34 0.13 6.03 8.31
CA VAL A 34 1.27 6.41 9.14
C VAL A 34 2.36 5.34 9.10
N ARG A 35 2.00 4.08 9.35
CA ARG A 35 2.97 2.96 9.36
C ARG A 35 3.59 2.73 7.98
N LEU A 36 2.85 2.98 6.91
CA LEU A 36 3.36 2.83 5.55
C LEU A 36 4.44 3.89 5.27
N PHE A 37 4.16 5.14 5.61
CA PHE A 37 5.10 6.25 5.39
C PHE A 37 6.29 6.23 6.34
N SER A 38 6.20 5.55 7.49
CA SER A 38 7.37 5.29 8.36
C SER A 38 8.23 4.11 7.91
N GLY A 39 7.82 3.33 6.89
CA GLY A 39 8.56 2.15 6.43
C GLY A 39 8.41 0.91 7.32
N GLU A 40 7.49 0.95 8.29
CA GLU A 40 7.26 -0.12 9.26
C GLU A 40 6.02 -0.97 8.95
N ALA A 41 5.26 -0.64 7.90
CA ALA A 41 4.06 -1.39 7.56
C ALA A 41 4.40 -2.71 6.85
N ASN A 42 3.92 -3.81 7.43
CA ASN A 42 3.70 -5.04 6.69
C ASN A 42 2.53 -4.83 5.73
N ILE A 43 2.74 -5.10 4.44
CA ILE A 43 1.74 -4.94 3.40
C ILE A 43 0.91 -6.22 3.33
N THR A 44 -0.40 -6.09 3.59
CA THR A 44 -1.35 -7.18 3.31
C THR A 44 -1.74 -7.19 1.84
N LEU A 45 -2.16 -8.33 1.29
CA LEU A 45 -2.66 -8.43 -0.09
C LEU A 45 -3.82 -7.46 -0.38
N LYS A 46 -4.72 -7.26 0.60
CA LYS A 46 -5.82 -6.30 0.49
C LYS A 46 -5.32 -4.85 0.39
N THR A 47 -4.30 -4.50 1.18
CA THR A 47 -3.65 -3.18 1.10
C THR A 47 -2.96 -3.00 -0.24
N LEU A 48 -2.24 -4.03 -0.72
CA LEU A 48 -1.59 -4.00 -2.02
C LEU A 48 -2.60 -3.78 -3.14
N TYR A 49 -3.70 -4.53 -3.17
CA TYR A 49 -4.74 -4.36 -4.20
C TYR A 49 -5.28 -2.92 -4.26
N LYS A 50 -5.64 -2.36 -3.09
CA LYS A 50 -6.13 -0.98 -2.99
C LYS A 50 -5.10 0.04 -3.51
N LEU A 51 -3.83 -0.16 -3.17
CA LEU A 51 -2.74 0.70 -3.64
C LEU A 51 -2.53 0.54 -5.15
N SER A 52 -2.51 -0.67 -5.68
CA SER A 52 -2.37 -0.92 -7.13
C SER A 52 -3.48 -0.23 -7.91
N LYS A 53 -4.74 -0.41 -7.50
CA LYS A 53 -5.90 0.24 -8.15
C LYS A 53 -5.82 1.77 -8.07
N ASP A 54 -5.45 2.32 -6.93
CA ASP A 54 -5.34 3.77 -6.75
C ASP A 54 -4.18 4.35 -7.57
N MET A 55 -3.00 3.73 -7.50
CA MET A 55 -1.78 4.22 -8.16
C MET A 55 -1.72 3.90 -9.66
N GLY A 56 -2.62 3.06 -10.17
CA GLY A 56 -2.60 2.58 -11.55
C GLY A 56 -1.49 1.57 -11.81
N TRP A 57 -1.07 0.83 -10.78
CA TRP A 57 -0.10 -0.25 -10.92
C TRP A 57 -0.80 -1.56 -11.27
N ASP A 58 -0.10 -2.44 -11.96
CA ASP A 58 -0.57 -3.81 -12.17
C ASP A 58 -0.68 -4.54 -10.82
N PHE A 59 -1.78 -5.28 -10.67
CA PHE A 59 -1.96 -6.19 -9.55
C PHE A 59 -1.54 -7.60 -10.00
N PRO A 60 -0.87 -8.42 -9.14
CA PRO A 60 -0.34 -9.70 -9.57
C PRO A 60 -1.44 -10.64 -10.10
N GLU A 61 -1.20 -11.21 -11.28
CA GLU A 61 -2.18 -12.00 -12.05
C GLU A 61 -2.61 -13.32 -11.39
N GLN A 62 -1.86 -13.80 -10.39
CA GLN A 62 -2.18 -15.02 -9.65
C GLN A 62 -3.42 -14.85 -8.77
N PHE A 63 -3.89 -13.62 -8.57
CA PHE A 63 -5.04 -13.30 -7.74
C PHE A 63 -6.22 -12.82 -8.59
N TYR A 64 -7.40 -13.36 -8.29
CA TYR A 64 -8.68 -12.85 -8.77
C TYR A 64 -9.32 -11.95 -7.70
N ILE A 65 -10.02 -10.90 -8.14
CA ILE A 65 -10.71 -9.96 -7.25
C ILE A 65 -12.21 -10.05 -7.48
N GLU A 66 -12.94 -10.27 -6.39
CA GLU A 66 -14.40 -10.21 -6.33
C GLU A 66 -14.78 -8.90 -5.60
N GLU A 67 -15.53 -8.01 -6.27
CA GLU A 67 -15.96 -6.70 -5.73
C GLU A 67 -17.44 -6.69 -5.29
#